data_AF-A0A183P0H4-F1
#
_entry.id   AF-A0A183P0H4-F1
#
_cell.length_a   1.000
_cell.length_b   1.000
_cell.length_c   1.000
_cell.angle_alpha   90.00
_cell.angle_beta   90.00
_cell.angle_gamma   90.00
#
_symmetry.space_group_name_H-M   'P 1'
#
loop_
_entity.id
_entity.type
_entity.pdbx_description
1 polymer ?
#
loop_
_entity_poly.entity_id
_entity_poly.type
_entity_poly.pdbx_seq_one_letter_code
_entity_poly.pdbx_strand_id
1 'polypeptide(L)'
;MGLISSRSQQVGQEKEIPSECPIGKSDGCPMNHGYKNLSPDNLMPPPNQLPSPGQPFPLSTERELSSIPKADRSDGEKWIYPSPQMFWNAMLRKGWRWRDDDIKPEDMNNIIRIHNINNELAWREVLKWEALHAK
;
A
#
# COMPACT_ATOMS: atom_id res chain seq x y z
N MET A 1 -38.53 53.27 1.58
CA MET A 1 -37.75 52.27 2.35
C MET A 1 -37.52 51.05 1.48
N GLY A 2 -36.27 50.64 1.31
CA GLY A 2 -35.88 49.45 0.54
C GLY A 2 -34.39 49.54 0.20
N LEU A 3 -33.54 49.19 1.17
CA LEU A 3 -32.09 49.29 1.11
C LEU A 3 -31.48 48.12 0.31
N ILE A 4 -30.46 48.45 -0.46
CA ILE A 4 -29.44 47.57 -1.06
C ILE A 4 -28.92 46.47 -0.11
N SER A 5 -28.76 45.25 -0.60
CA SER A 5 -27.78 44.31 -0.03
C SER A 5 -27.33 43.28 -1.07
N SER A 6 -26.10 43.46 -1.52
CA SER A 6 -25.32 42.51 -2.32
C SER A 6 -25.12 41.21 -1.54
N ARG A 7 -25.40 40.06 -2.17
CA ARG A 7 -24.95 38.76 -1.65
C ARG A 7 -24.14 38.02 -2.70
N SER A 8 -22.83 38.12 -2.54
CA SER A 8 -21.83 37.23 -3.14
C SER A 8 -22.21 35.78 -2.88
N GLN A 9 -22.26 34.96 -3.92
CA GLN A 9 -22.12 33.51 -3.79
C GLN A 9 -20.83 33.15 -4.51
N GLN A 10 -19.83 32.80 -3.70
CA GLN A 10 -18.52 32.36 -4.14
C GLN A 10 -18.68 30.97 -4.78
N VAL A 11 -18.34 30.86 -6.05
CA VAL A 11 -18.10 29.58 -6.72
C VAL A 11 -16.96 28.89 -5.98
N GLY A 12 -17.25 27.74 -5.38
CA GLY A 12 -16.25 26.87 -4.76
C GLY A 12 -15.25 26.43 -5.83
N GLN A 13 -13.97 26.73 -5.61
CA GLN A 13 -12.88 26.29 -6.46
C GLN A 13 -12.76 24.77 -6.39
N GLU A 14 -13.26 24.08 -7.41
CA GLU A 14 -12.86 22.71 -7.72
C GLU A 14 -11.40 22.77 -8.18
N LYS A 15 -10.49 22.20 -7.38
CA LYS A 15 -9.07 22.12 -7.75
C LYS A 15 -8.92 21.01 -8.78
N GLU A 16 -8.93 21.38 -10.06
CA GLU A 16 -8.43 20.53 -11.14
C GLU A 16 -6.99 20.12 -10.82
N ILE A 17 -6.73 18.81 -10.78
CA ILE A 17 -5.39 18.27 -10.67
C ILE A 17 -4.93 17.97 -12.10
N PRO A 18 -3.96 18.71 -12.65
CA PRO A 18 -3.53 18.51 -14.03
C PRO A 18 -2.88 17.14 -14.19
N SER A 19 -3.25 16.47 -15.28
CA SER A 19 -2.65 15.22 -15.73
C SER A 19 -1.29 15.51 -16.39
N GLU A 20 -0.19 15.12 -15.76
CA GLU A 20 1.12 15.13 -16.42
C GLU A 20 1.81 13.77 -16.37
N CYS A 21 2.12 13.27 -17.57
CA CYS A 21 3.01 12.14 -17.83
C CYS A 21 4.46 12.63 -17.87
N PRO A 22 5.39 12.08 -17.05
CA PRO A 22 6.71 12.69 -16.86
C PRO A 22 7.82 11.96 -17.62
N ILE A 23 8.19 12.45 -18.80
CA ILE A 23 9.57 12.32 -19.30
C ILE A 23 10.02 13.71 -19.78
N GLY A 24 10.27 14.58 -18.80
CA GLY A 24 10.94 15.86 -18.97
C GLY A 24 12.12 15.92 -18.01
N LYS A 25 13.33 16.12 -18.52
CA LYS A 25 14.55 16.30 -17.74
C LYS A 25 14.47 17.64 -16.99
N SER A 26 14.07 17.60 -15.73
CA SER A 26 14.25 18.68 -14.76
C SER A 26 14.43 18.05 -13.38
N ASP A 27 15.30 18.64 -12.55
CA ASP A 27 15.71 18.21 -11.20
C ASP A 27 14.56 18.19 -10.16
N GLY A 28 13.48 17.49 -10.48
CA GLY A 28 12.20 17.52 -9.76
C GLY A 28 11.43 16.22 -9.89
N CYS A 29 12.12 15.07 -9.96
CA CYS A 29 11.46 13.79 -9.73
C CYS A 29 10.94 13.77 -8.28
N PRO A 30 9.61 13.64 -8.02
CA PRO A 30 9.07 13.55 -6.67
C PRO A 30 9.51 12.27 -5.93
N MET A 31 10.28 11.41 -6.59
CA MET A 31 10.93 10.24 -6.00
C MET A 31 12.16 10.58 -5.15
N ASN A 32 12.62 11.84 -5.11
CA ASN A 32 13.67 12.21 -4.18
C ASN A 32 13.12 12.49 -2.77
N HIS A 33 12.38 11.55 -2.21
CA HIS A 33 11.95 11.56 -0.80
C HIS A 33 13.10 11.17 0.15
N GLY A 34 14.37 11.45 -0.22
CA GLY A 34 15.52 11.25 0.67
C GLY A 34 15.63 9.85 1.30
N TYR A 35 15.04 8.82 0.68
CA TYR A 35 15.07 7.47 1.23
C TYR A 35 16.49 6.91 1.05
N LYS A 36 17.34 7.11 2.08
CA LYS A 36 18.75 6.68 2.09
C LYS A 36 18.93 5.16 2.17
N ASN A 37 17.85 4.39 2.30
CA ASN A 37 17.88 2.95 2.55
C ASN A 37 16.77 2.23 1.76
N LEU A 38 16.82 2.31 0.43
CA LEU A 38 15.95 1.49 -0.42
C LEU A 38 16.42 0.04 -0.37
N SER A 39 15.49 -0.91 -0.32
CA SER A 39 15.84 -2.33 -0.48
C SER A 39 16.41 -2.56 -1.89
N PRO A 40 17.56 -3.24 -2.04
CA PRO A 40 18.10 -3.54 -3.36
C PRO A 40 17.22 -4.53 -4.15
N ASP A 41 16.39 -5.31 -3.46
CA ASP A 41 15.60 -6.39 -4.06
C ASP A 41 14.38 -5.88 -4.81
N ASN A 42 13.78 -4.78 -4.33
CA ASN A 42 12.54 -4.24 -4.90
C ASN A 42 12.47 -2.72 -4.93
N LEU A 43 13.56 -2.03 -4.59
CA LEU A 43 13.67 -0.57 -4.52
C LEU A 43 12.59 0.10 -3.66
N MET A 44 11.98 -0.65 -2.75
CA MET A 44 10.98 -0.09 -1.83
C MET A 44 11.68 0.60 -0.66
N PRO A 45 11.13 1.73 -0.18
CA PRO A 45 11.57 2.32 1.07
C PRO A 45 11.27 1.37 2.25
N PRO A 46 11.91 1.60 3.42
CA PRO A 46 11.65 0.83 4.62
C PRO A 46 10.15 0.81 4.96
N PRO A 47 9.65 -0.31 5.51
CA PRO A 47 8.22 -0.47 5.78
C PRO A 47 7.74 0.54 6.83
N ASN A 48 6.79 1.39 6.45
CA ASN A 48 6.14 2.32 7.37
C ASN A 48 4.99 1.62 8.11
N GLN A 49 5.17 1.41 9.41
CA GLN A 49 4.20 0.81 10.34
C GLN A 49 3.47 1.87 11.20
N LEU A 50 3.64 3.17 10.93
CA LEU A 50 2.91 4.22 11.64
C LEU A 50 1.52 4.42 11.02
N PRO A 51 0.51 4.76 11.85
CA PRO A 51 -0.80 5.17 11.34
C PRO A 51 -0.70 6.35 10.36
N SER A 52 -1.52 6.30 9.32
CA SER A 52 -1.62 7.39 8.34
C SER A 52 -2.47 8.56 8.87
N PRO A 53 -2.26 9.80 8.40
CA PRO A 53 -3.10 10.93 8.78
C PRO A 53 -4.57 10.66 8.44
N GLY A 54 -5.47 10.86 9.43
CA GLY A 54 -6.90 10.63 9.26
C GLY A 54 -7.32 9.16 9.28
N GLN A 55 -6.43 8.24 9.67
CA GLN A 55 -6.80 6.84 9.89
C GLN A 55 -7.83 6.72 11.02
N PRO A 56 -9.00 6.10 10.79
CA PRO A 56 -10.13 6.14 11.73
C PRO A 56 -9.96 5.23 12.95
N PHE A 57 -9.11 4.20 12.88
CA PHE A 57 -8.89 3.24 13.96
C PHE A 57 -7.46 2.67 13.92
N PRO A 58 -6.94 2.18 15.06
CA PRO A 58 -5.63 1.52 15.09
C PRO A 58 -5.67 0.19 14.32
N LEU A 59 -4.53 -0.15 13.70
CA LEU A 59 -4.33 -1.41 12.99
C LEU A 59 -3.12 -2.14 13.58
N SER A 60 -3.17 -3.46 13.55
CA SER A 60 -2.05 -4.28 14.01
C SER A 60 -0.81 -4.03 13.15
N THR A 61 0.34 -4.01 13.81
CA THR A 61 1.66 -3.94 13.19
C THR A 61 2.36 -5.30 13.15
N GLU A 62 1.70 -6.33 13.70
CA GLU A 62 2.20 -7.70 13.71
C GLU A 62 2.31 -8.24 12.29
N ARG A 63 3.39 -8.99 12.05
CA ARG A 63 3.71 -9.58 10.77
C ARG A 63 3.79 -11.08 10.92
N GLU A 64 3.39 -11.79 9.88
CA GLU A 64 3.38 -13.25 9.86
C GLU A 64 4.53 -13.78 8.99
N LEU A 65 5.22 -14.81 9.48
CA LEU A 65 6.25 -15.52 8.73
C LEU A 65 5.57 -16.52 7.79
N SER A 66 5.85 -16.42 6.49
CA SER A 66 5.34 -17.35 5.49
C SER A 66 6.03 -18.72 5.54
N SER A 67 5.50 -19.71 4.84
CA SER A 67 6.20 -20.95 4.54
C SER A 67 7.11 -20.86 3.31
N ILE A 68 6.99 -19.76 2.54
CA ILE A 68 7.63 -19.54 1.25
C ILE A 68 9.11 -19.13 1.45
N PRO A 69 10.08 -19.90 0.94
CA PRO A 69 11.48 -19.54 1.01
C PRO A 69 11.78 -18.33 0.12
N LYS A 70 12.73 -17.50 0.53
CA LYS A 70 13.30 -16.50 -0.36
C LYS A 70 14.31 -17.18 -1.31
N ALA A 71 14.46 -16.59 -2.50
CA ALA A 71 15.34 -17.12 -3.54
C ALA A 71 16.79 -16.60 -3.42
N ASP A 72 17.06 -15.66 -2.52
CA ASP A 72 18.41 -15.14 -2.30
C ASP A 72 19.28 -16.16 -1.55
N ARG A 73 20.60 -15.93 -1.55
CA ARG A 73 21.61 -16.85 -0.99
C ARG A 73 21.60 -16.94 0.55
N SER A 74 20.55 -16.44 1.19
CA SER A 74 20.33 -16.58 2.63
C SER A 74 19.62 -17.91 2.88
N ASP A 75 20.43 -18.98 2.99
CA ASP A 75 19.92 -20.34 3.17
C ASP A 75 18.90 -20.40 4.33
N GLY A 76 17.64 -20.65 3.98
CA GLY A 76 16.55 -20.88 4.92
C GLY A 76 15.72 -19.65 5.32
N GLU A 77 15.99 -18.45 4.78
CA GLU A 77 15.09 -17.32 5.02
C GLU A 77 13.75 -17.47 4.31
N LYS A 78 12.68 -17.03 4.96
CA LYS A 78 11.32 -17.03 4.41
C LYS A 78 10.78 -15.63 4.26
N TRP A 79 9.80 -15.46 3.38
CA TRP A 79 9.10 -14.19 3.24
C TRP A 79 8.32 -13.87 4.52
N ILE A 80 8.24 -12.59 4.87
CA ILE A 80 7.43 -12.09 5.98
C ILE A 80 6.34 -11.22 5.40
N TYR A 81 5.08 -11.60 5.61
CA TYR A 81 3.92 -10.88 5.10
C TYR A 81 3.81 -9.47 5.73
N PRO A 82 3.20 -8.50 5.01
CA PRO A 82 2.94 -7.18 5.56
C PRO A 82 1.87 -7.24 6.65
N SER A 83 1.97 -6.34 7.63
CA SER A 83 0.94 -6.16 8.66
C SER A 83 -0.30 -5.43 8.12
N PRO A 84 -1.43 -5.44 8.85
CA PRO A 84 -2.57 -4.56 8.61
C PRO A 84 -2.22 -3.10 8.39
N GLN A 85 -1.38 -2.54 9.25
CA GLN A 85 -0.96 -1.15 9.10
C GLN A 85 -0.14 -0.90 7.82
N MET A 86 0.75 -1.84 7.46
CA MET A 86 1.54 -1.74 6.22
C MET A 86 0.65 -1.83 4.97
N PHE A 87 -0.33 -2.74 4.97
CA PHE A 87 -1.29 -2.88 3.88
C PHE A 87 -2.11 -1.61 3.68
N TRP A 88 -2.68 -1.06 4.77
CA TRP A 88 -3.42 0.20 4.75
C TRP A 88 -2.60 1.33 4.13
N ASN A 89 -1.37 1.51 4.62
CA ASN A 89 -0.45 2.53 4.11
C ASN A 89 -0.10 2.31 2.63
N ALA A 90 0.04 1.05 2.19
CA ALA A 90 0.30 0.71 0.79
C ALA A 90 -0.89 1.05 -0.11
N MET A 91 -2.13 0.77 0.33
CA MET A 91 -3.34 1.10 -0.41
C MET A 91 -3.49 2.61 -0.60
N LEU A 92 -3.19 3.41 0.43
CA LEU A 92 -3.20 4.87 0.31
C LEU A 92 -2.20 5.40 -0.72
N ARG A 93 -0.99 4.80 -0.79
CA ARG A 93 0.02 5.16 -1.82
C ARG A 93 -0.43 4.79 -3.24
N LYS A 94 -1.25 3.75 -3.39
CA LYS A 94 -1.87 3.37 -4.66
C LYS A 94 -3.05 4.27 -5.05
N GLY A 95 -3.36 5.30 -4.26
CA GLY A 95 -4.45 6.23 -4.53
C GLY A 95 -5.80 5.79 -3.97
N TRP A 96 -5.87 4.67 -3.24
CA TRP A 96 -7.12 4.23 -2.63
C TRP A 96 -7.58 5.22 -1.55
N ARG A 97 -8.88 5.51 -1.51
CA ARG A 97 -9.47 6.47 -0.56
C ARG A 97 -10.66 5.80 0.13
N TRP A 98 -10.51 5.48 1.40
CA TRP A 98 -11.51 4.81 2.25
C TRP A 98 -12.70 5.71 2.63
N ARG A 99 -13.08 6.68 1.79
CA ARG A 99 -13.95 7.81 2.19
C ARG A 99 -15.42 7.42 2.37
N ASP A 100 -15.88 6.37 1.70
CA ASP A 100 -17.29 6.02 1.60
C ASP A 100 -17.62 4.57 2.02
N ASP A 101 -16.60 3.79 2.42
CA ASP A 101 -16.76 2.40 2.84
C ASP A 101 -16.79 2.32 4.37
N ASP A 102 -17.80 1.66 4.95
CA ASP A 102 -17.91 1.30 6.38
C ASP A 102 -16.87 0.24 6.77
N ILE A 103 -15.60 0.49 6.46
CA ILE A 103 -14.54 -0.46 6.69
C ILE A 103 -14.19 -0.49 8.17
N LYS A 104 -14.18 -1.69 8.74
CA LYS A 104 -13.89 -1.92 10.15
C LYS A 104 -12.47 -2.46 10.31
N PRO A 105 -11.88 -2.35 11.52
CA PRO A 105 -10.60 -2.99 11.81
C PRO A 105 -10.58 -4.49 11.48
N GLU A 106 -11.71 -5.17 11.70
CA GLU A 106 -11.86 -6.59 11.41
C GLU A 106 -11.75 -6.92 9.92
N ASP A 107 -12.24 -6.03 9.04
CA ASP A 107 -12.14 -6.23 7.60
C ASP A 107 -10.68 -6.26 7.14
N MET A 108 -9.81 -5.42 7.72
CA MET A 108 -8.37 -5.45 7.42
C MET A 108 -7.73 -6.79 7.81
N ASN A 109 -8.08 -7.31 8.99
CA ASN A 109 -7.56 -8.60 9.46
C ASN A 109 -8.04 -9.73 8.53
N ASN A 110 -9.31 -9.73 8.15
CA ASN A 110 -9.89 -10.73 7.26
C ASN A 110 -9.27 -10.68 5.87
N ILE A 111 -9.15 -9.49 5.28
CA ILE A 111 -8.52 -9.30 3.97
C ILE A 111 -7.10 -9.87 3.98
N ILE A 112 -6.27 -9.49 4.95
CA ILE A 112 -4.88 -9.94 4.98
C ILE A 112 -4.79 -11.44 5.20
N ARG A 113 -5.59 -11.99 6.12
CA ARG A 113 -5.63 -13.44 6.33
C ARG A 113 -5.97 -14.20 5.05
N ILE A 114 -6.97 -13.73 4.30
CA ILE A 114 -7.34 -14.34 3.02
C ILE A 114 -6.19 -14.27 2.01
N HIS A 115 -5.52 -13.12 1.91
CA HIS A 115 -4.38 -12.95 0.99
C HIS A 115 -3.20 -13.84 1.37
N ASN A 116 -2.85 -13.94 2.66
CA ASN A 116 -1.77 -14.81 3.13
C ASN A 116 -2.10 -16.27 2.81
N ILE A 117 -3.32 -16.73 3.11
CA ILE A 117 -3.77 -18.08 2.78
C ILE A 117 -3.70 -18.33 1.26
N ASN A 118 -4.14 -17.37 0.45
CA ASN A 118 -4.08 -17.49 -1.00
C ASN A 118 -2.63 -17.65 -1.49
N ASN A 119 -1.70 -16.85 -0.97
CA ASN A 119 -0.28 -16.95 -1.31
C ASN A 119 0.31 -18.32 -0.92
N GLU A 120 -0.01 -18.81 0.27
CA GLU A 120 0.43 -20.13 0.74
C GLU A 120 -0.15 -21.27 -0.13
N LEU A 121 -1.42 -21.15 -0.53
CA LEU A 121 -2.06 -22.10 -1.45
C LEU A 121 -1.38 -22.08 -2.81
N ALA A 122 -1.17 -20.90 -3.38
CA ALA A 122 -0.49 -20.74 -4.66
C ALA A 122 0.92 -21.35 -4.61
N TRP A 123 1.66 -21.13 -3.52
CA TRP A 123 2.98 -21.72 -3.33
C TRP A 123 2.93 -23.25 -3.32
N ARG A 124 1.96 -23.85 -2.63
CA ARG A 124 1.79 -25.32 -2.67
C ARG A 124 1.50 -25.84 -4.06
N GLU A 125 0.71 -25.12 -4.87
CA GLU A 125 0.47 -25.51 -6.26
C GLU A 125 1.73 -25.39 -7.13
N VAL A 126 2.55 -24.36 -6.91
CA VAL A 126 3.88 -24.24 -7.57
C VAL A 126 4.74 -25.45 -7.24
N LEU A 127 4.87 -25.83 -5.97
CA LEU A 127 5.67 -27.00 -5.56
C LEU A 127 5.16 -28.32 -6.18
N LYS A 128 3.83 -28.50 -6.27
CA LYS A 128 3.26 -29.67 -6.97
C LYS A 128 3.63 -29.67 -8.45
N TRP A 129 3.55 -28.50 -9.10
CA TRP A 129 3.90 -28.37 -10.50
C TRP A 129 5.38 -28.66 -10.73
N GLU A 130 6.29 -28.14 -9.90
CA GLU A 130 7.73 -28.41 -10.00
C GLU A 130 8.03 -29.90 -9.81
N ALA A 131 7.39 -30.55 -8.85
CA ALA A 131 7.57 -31.99 -8.61
C ALA A 131 7.14 -32.85 -9.80
N LEU A 132 6.07 -32.46 -10.53
CA LEU A 132 5.63 -33.15 -11.75
C LEU A 132 6.61 -33.01 -12.93
N HIS A 133 7.45 -31.98 -12.91
CA HIS A 133 8.38 -31.66 -13.99
C HIS A 133 9.86 -31.83 -13.60
N ALA A 134 10.12 -32.42 -12.42
CA ALA A 134 11.46 -32.79 -12.00
C ALA A 134 12.01 -33.86 -12.97
N LYS A 135 13.22 -33.63 -13.51
CA LYS A 135 13.93 -34.56 -14.39
C LYS A 135 14.83 -35.49 -13.61
#